data_AF-A0A8S1R6A3-F1
#
_entry.id   AF-A0A8S1R6A3-F1
#
_cell.length_a   1.000
_cell.length_b   1.000
_cell.length_c   1.000
_cell.angle_alpha   90.00
_cell.angle_beta   90.00
_cell.angle_gamma   90.00
#
_symmetry.space_group_name_H-M   'P 1'
#
loop_
_entity.id
_entity.type
_entity.pdbx_description
1 polymer ?
#
loop_
_entity_poly.entity_id
_entity_poly.type
_entity_poly.pdbx_seq_one_letter_code
_entity_poly.pdbx_strand_id
1 'polypeptide(L)'
;MECLLDFRNIDVELNYRNIYFIVEVDAMMSKVLRLGNGLICLRDFIVRNKQLIKVNIKMATKLIDGKPFGFQDLKQVVDAMIMAQRLGNGLIWMTDFIVRNKQLIRVNIKMVTKLVDGMLFGFQDLKCRQIYKNVYSGQQCCYDGWWNTGKESIKIGGGCYDQQGDGIKIGKWIELDDGFYEKKQVTYKGVYKNGIKVGRWNAFWISEFQMLGGGCYDEQGEGIKIGKWIDLDDGFNEKKQVFYKGEYQNGSKVGRWNTILISGIICGGCYDNKGNEIKIGKWIDLDEAFNEQKQVIYDGEYMNGKKVGRWKTYLISARQTGGGCYDEQGGGCYDEQGGKIGKWIDLCDVYQRKQQVFYAGEYKNDKKVGIWEISYWNDQMKNHQYLGGGFYNESGIKIGKWIDLYEVEQDDTFTTYHGNYQNGEKVGVWNVFYGDQEIDKIQYQN
;
A
#
# COMPACT_ATOMS: atom_id res chain seq x y z
N MET A 1 40.00 17.80 60.39
CA MET A 1 39.84 18.65 61.59
C MET A 1 38.94 19.81 61.20
N GLU A 2 37.85 19.96 61.95
CA GLU A 2 36.98 21.15 62.12
C GLU A 2 36.22 21.69 60.87
N CYS A 3 34.91 21.44 60.76
CA CYS A 3 33.75 22.15 61.38
C CYS A 3 33.24 23.26 60.44
N LEU A 4 32.08 23.13 59.78
CA LEU A 4 30.68 23.21 60.23
C LEU A 4 30.06 24.63 60.13
N LEU A 5 28.84 24.66 59.58
CA LEU A 5 27.76 25.68 59.62
C LEU A 5 27.76 26.79 58.56
N ASP A 6 26.64 27.42 58.21
CA ASP A 6 25.25 27.00 57.91
C ASP A 6 24.48 28.26 57.41
N PHE A 7 23.44 28.05 56.60
CA PHE A 7 22.37 28.92 56.07
C PHE A 7 22.44 30.48 56.10
N ARG A 8 22.03 31.08 54.97
CA ARG A 8 20.76 31.87 54.84
C ARG A 8 20.43 32.31 53.40
N ASN A 9 19.18 32.02 53.00
CA ASN A 9 18.25 32.66 52.06
C ASN A 9 18.76 33.69 51.03
N ILE A 10 18.47 33.47 49.74
CA ILE A 10 17.94 34.50 48.82
C ILE A 10 16.91 33.88 47.87
N ASP A 11 15.83 34.65 47.67
CA ASP A 11 14.59 34.38 46.96
C ASP A 11 14.70 34.19 45.43
N VAL A 12 13.59 33.62 44.96
CA VAL A 12 13.18 33.22 43.61
C VAL A 12 13.04 34.39 42.64
N GLU A 13 13.65 34.27 41.45
CA GLU A 13 13.16 34.88 40.21
C GLU A 13 13.46 33.93 39.03
N LEU A 14 12.42 33.23 38.54
CA LEU A 14 12.52 32.37 37.36
C LEU A 14 12.02 33.14 36.12
N ASN A 15 12.97 33.62 35.33
CA ASN A 15 12.75 34.14 33.98
C ASN A 15 12.63 32.96 33.00
N TYR A 16 11.49 32.85 32.31
CA TYR A 16 11.27 31.87 31.25
C TYR A 16 12.14 32.19 30.02
N ARG A 17 13.11 31.30 29.72
CA ARG A 17 13.67 31.17 28.37
C ARG A 17 13.28 29.80 27.81
N ASN A 18 12.73 29.85 26.59
CA ASN A 18 12.31 28.71 25.80
C ASN A 18 13.45 27.69 25.61
N ILE A 19 13.21 26.45 26.04
CA ILE A 19 14.02 25.28 25.68
C ILE A 19 13.14 24.41 24.79
N TYR A 20 13.62 24.14 23.57
CA TYR A 20 13.06 23.13 22.67
C TYR A 20 13.46 21.75 23.20
N PHE A 21 12.49 20.86 23.43
CA PHE A 21 12.74 19.45 23.69
C PHE A 21 12.66 18.65 22.39
N ILE A 22 13.76 18.00 22.03
CA ILE A 22 13.76 16.82 21.15
C ILE A 22 13.45 15.63 22.08
N VAL A 23 12.28 15.03 21.92
CA VAL A 23 11.88 13.82 22.66
C VAL A 23 12.24 12.61 21.81
N GLU A 24 13.31 11.93 22.19
CA GLU A 24 13.63 10.57 21.76
C GLU A 24 12.90 9.61 22.72
N VAL A 25 11.92 8.86 22.21
CA VAL A 25 11.05 8.01 23.02
C VAL A 25 11.74 6.67 23.28
N ASP A 26 12.32 6.54 24.47
CA ASP A 26 12.79 5.25 24.99
C ASP A 26 12.48 5.13 26.49
N ALA A 27 11.20 4.92 26.85
CA ALA A 27 10.77 4.34 28.14
C ALA A 27 9.23 4.23 28.26
N MET A 28 8.66 3.06 27.94
CA MET A 28 7.35 2.66 28.47
C MET A 28 7.32 1.19 28.90
N MET A 29 8.35 0.76 29.64
CA MET A 29 8.36 -0.50 30.40
C MET A 29 8.87 -0.25 31.83
N SER A 30 8.14 0.58 32.58
CA SER A 30 8.35 0.77 34.02
C SER A 30 7.02 0.97 34.74
N LYS A 31 6.19 -0.09 34.78
CA LYS A 31 5.11 -0.25 35.77
C LYS A 31 4.65 -1.70 35.91
N VAL A 32 5.61 -2.61 36.15
CA VAL A 32 5.35 -3.86 36.86
C VAL A 32 6.40 -3.99 37.96
N LEU A 33 6.00 -3.66 39.20
CA LEU A 33 6.84 -3.83 40.38
C LEU A 33 6.62 -5.22 40.99
N ARG A 34 7.75 -5.91 41.20
CA ARG A 34 8.06 -6.96 42.19
C ARG A 34 7.47 -8.36 41.99
N LEU A 35 8.32 -9.28 41.50
CA LEU A 35 8.97 -10.31 42.34
C LEU A 35 10.39 -10.56 41.76
N GLY A 36 11.37 -10.73 42.65
CA GLY A 36 12.81 -10.73 42.34
C GLY A 36 13.31 -11.95 41.56
N ASN A 37 14.51 -11.79 40.98
CA ASN A 37 15.39 -12.80 40.35
C ASN A 37 15.32 -12.99 38.81
N GLY A 38 14.74 -12.06 38.05
CA GLY A 38 14.67 -12.16 36.57
C GLY A 38 15.97 -11.89 35.79
N LEU A 39 16.96 -11.22 36.38
CA LEU A 39 18.17 -10.79 35.65
C LEU A 39 19.24 -11.89 35.51
N ILE A 40 19.27 -12.87 36.42
CA ILE A 40 20.21 -14.00 36.37
C ILE A 40 19.72 -15.04 35.34
N CYS A 41 18.40 -15.25 35.26
CA CYS A 41 17.81 -16.26 34.40
C CYS A 41 17.97 -15.95 32.90
N LEU A 42 17.88 -14.67 32.51
CA LEU A 42 18.06 -14.26 31.11
C LEU A 42 19.52 -14.40 30.65
N ARG A 43 20.49 -14.06 31.52
CA ARG A 43 21.91 -14.16 31.19
C ARG A 43 22.35 -15.62 31.06
N ASP A 44 21.88 -16.48 31.96
CA ASP A 44 22.15 -17.92 31.90
C ASP A 44 21.46 -18.60 30.71
N PHE A 45 20.25 -18.17 30.35
CA PHE A 45 19.55 -18.67 29.17
C PHE A 45 20.26 -18.29 27.86
N ILE A 46 20.76 -17.06 27.75
CA ILE A 46 21.53 -16.59 26.58
C ILE A 46 22.88 -17.31 26.49
N VAL A 47 23.57 -17.50 27.63
CA VAL A 47 24.85 -18.21 27.68
C VAL A 47 24.68 -19.70 27.31
N ARG A 48 23.66 -20.38 27.85
CA ARG A 48 23.37 -21.78 27.52
C ARG A 48 22.99 -21.96 26.05
N ASN A 49 22.18 -21.06 25.48
CA ASN A 49 21.83 -21.12 24.05
C ASN A 49 23.05 -20.86 23.14
N LYS A 50 23.91 -19.91 23.51
CA LYS A 50 25.15 -19.63 22.76
C LYS A 50 26.13 -20.82 22.80
N GLN A 51 26.20 -21.53 23.93
CA GLN A 51 26.97 -22.77 24.05
C GLN A 51 26.35 -23.91 23.23
N LEU A 52 25.03 -24.10 23.27
CA LEU A 52 24.32 -25.12 22.48
C LEU A 52 24.51 -24.90 20.98
N ILE A 53 24.40 -23.65 20.51
CA ILE A 53 24.60 -23.28 19.10
C ILE A 53 26.05 -23.55 18.68
N LYS A 54 27.05 -23.23 19.52
CA LYS A 54 28.46 -23.54 19.23
C LYS A 54 28.73 -25.05 19.15
N VAL A 55 28.12 -25.85 20.03
CA VAL A 55 28.25 -27.32 20.01
C VAL A 55 27.60 -27.88 18.76
N ASN A 56 26.40 -27.42 18.40
CA ASN A 56 25.66 -27.86 17.23
C ASN A 56 26.39 -27.49 15.92
N ILE A 57 26.95 -26.28 15.82
CA ILE A 57 27.77 -25.87 14.67
C ILE A 57 29.03 -26.75 14.59
N LYS A 58 29.74 -26.98 15.70
CA LYS A 58 30.96 -27.82 15.71
C LYS A 58 30.67 -29.28 15.34
N MET A 59 29.50 -29.80 15.72
CA MET A 59 29.03 -31.14 15.32
C MET A 59 28.67 -31.18 13.84
N ALA A 60 27.94 -30.17 13.34
CA ALA A 60 27.58 -30.06 11.92
C ALA A 60 28.82 -29.92 11.02
N THR A 61 29.82 -29.12 11.41
CA THR A 61 31.09 -28.99 10.68
C THR A 61 31.85 -30.32 10.63
N LYS A 62 31.88 -31.08 11.73
CA LYS A 62 32.49 -32.42 11.74
C LYS A 62 31.77 -33.45 10.87
N LEU A 63 30.45 -33.33 10.72
CA LEU A 63 29.62 -34.15 9.82
C LEU A 63 29.87 -33.80 8.34
N ILE A 64 30.04 -32.52 8.03
CA ILE A 64 30.31 -32.04 6.66
C ILE A 64 31.74 -32.38 6.22
N ASP A 65 32.72 -32.36 7.14
CA ASP A 65 34.14 -32.61 6.83
C ASP A 65 34.51 -34.11 6.70
N GLY A 66 33.53 -35.03 6.66
CA GLY A 66 33.74 -36.42 6.25
C GLY A 66 34.67 -37.27 7.14
N LYS A 67 34.87 -36.92 8.43
CA LYS A 67 35.64 -37.78 9.34
C LYS A 67 34.80 -38.98 9.79
N PRO A 68 35.22 -40.24 9.54
CA PRO A 68 34.42 -41.41 9.89
C PRO A 68 34.40 -41.62 11.41
N PHE A 69 33.20 -41.80 11.97
CA PHE A 69 33.02 -42.34 13.32
C PHE A 69 33.19 -43.87 13.28
N GLY A 70 33.97 -44.41 14.22
CA GLY A 70 34.08 -45.85 14.44
C GLY A 70 32.75 -46.46 14.90
N PHE A 71 32.60 -47.76 14.64
CA PHE A 71 31.36 -48.55 14.65
C PHE A 71 30.69 -48.79 16.03
N GLN A 72 30.77 -47.85 16.98
CA GLN A 72 30.19 -48.00 18.32
C GLN A 72 29.03 -47.06 18.66
N ASP A 73 28.50 -46.28 17.70
CA ASP A 73 27.62 -45.15 18.02
C ASP A 73 26.24 -45.14 17.33
N LEU A 74 25.60 -46.30 17.21
CA LEU A 74 24.18 -46.38 16.81
C LEU A 74 23.26 -45.63 17.79
N LYS A 75 23.61 -45.61 19.08
CA LYS A 75 22.90 -44.85 20.11
C LYS A 75 22.98 -43.34 19.89
N GLN A 76 24.14 -42.83 19.45
CA GLN A 76 24.30 -41.40 19.17
C GLN A 76 23.56 -40.97 17.90
N VAL A 77 23.42 -41.85 16.91
CA VAL A 77 22.60 -41.58 15.71
C VAL A 77 21.12 -41.51 16.09
N VAL A 78 20.61 -42.43 16.91
CA VAL A 78 19.23 -42.40 17.41
C VAL A 78 18.98 -41.18 18.29
N ASP A 79 19.91 -40.83 19.17
CA ASP A 79 19.81 -39.63 20.02
C ASP A 79 19.86 -38.34 19.17
N ALA A 80 20.65 -38.32 18.09
CA ALA A 80 20.67 -37.20 17.13
C ALA A 80 19.37 -37.07 16.34
N MET A 81 18.75 -38.18 15.94
CA MET A 81 17.45 -38.18 15.25
C MET A 81 16.31 -37.73 16.18
N ILE A 82 16.29 -38.18 17.43
CA ILE A 82 15.33 -37.73 18.45
C ILE A 82 15.53 -36.23 18.75
N MET A 83 16.78 -35.77 18.81
CA MET A 83 17.10 -34.36 19.02
C MET A 83 16.70 -33.49 17.82
N ALA A 84 16.89 -33.98 16.58
CA ALA A 84 16.44 -33.31 15.36
C ALA A 84 14.91 -33.19 15.30
N GLN A 85 14.18 -34.24 15.70
CA GLN A 85 12.72 -34.21 15.75
C GLN A 85 12.19 -33.26 16.85
N ARG A 86 12.85 -33.22 18.01
CA ARG A 86 12.52 -32.24 19.07
C ARG A 86 12.82 -30.80 18.65
N LEU A 87 13.91 -30.57 17.90
CA LEU A 87 14.21 -29.27 17.31
C LEU A 87 13.19 -28.87 16.25
N GLY A 88 12.77 -29.80 15.38
CA GLY A 88 11.69 -29.57 14.40
C GLY A 88 10.38 -29.16 15.08
N ASN A 89 9.96 -29.89 16.11
CA ASN A 89 8.75 -29.58 16.86
C ASN A 89 8.86 -28.26 17.64
N GLY A 90 10.05 -27.94 18.18
CA GLY A 90 10.32 -26.67 18.83
C GLY A 90 10.32 -25.49 17.85
N LEU A 91 10.82 -25.69 16.62
CA LEU A 91 10.78 -24.71 15.52
C LEU A 91 9.36 -24.45 15.05
N ILE A 92 8.53 -25.48 14.93
CA ILE A 92 7.09 -25.34 14.59
C ILE A 92 6.36 -24.54 15.67
N TRP A 93 6.57 -24.88 16.95
CA TRP A 93 5.97 -24.13 18.07
C TRP A 93 6.46 -22.68 18.13
N MET A 94 7.75 -22.42 17.92
CA MET A 94 8.28 -21.05 17.84
C MET A 94 7.74 -20.28 16.64
N THR A 95 7.53 -20.94 15.49
CA THR A 95 6.97 -20.28 14.30
C THR A 95 5.51 -19.90 14.54
N ASP A 96 4.70 -20.79 15.12
CA ASP A 96 3.32 -20.51 15.51
C ASP A 96 3.23 -19.41 16.58
N PHE A 97 4.14 -19.44 17.57
CA PHE A 97 4.24 -18.40 18.59
C PHE A 97 4.61 -17.05 17.98
N ILE A 98 5.57 -17.00 17.05
CA ILE A 98 5.96 -15.78 16.34
C ILE A 98 4.81 -15.27 15.46
N VAL A 99 4.08 -16.14 14.76
CA VAL A 99 2.93 -15.75 13.93
C VAL A 99 1.81 -15.15 14.79
N ARG A 100 1.44 -15.81 15.90
CA ARG A 100 0.40 -15.32 16.81
C ARG A 100 0.81 -14.02 17.50
N ASN A 101 2.06 -13.90 17.95
CA ASN A 101 2.55 -12.65 18.54
C ASN A 101 2.69 -11.54 17.49
N LYS A 102 3.08 -11.84 16.25
CA LYS A 102 3.12 -10.87 15.15
C LYS A 102 1.72 -10.36 14.80
N GLN A 103 0.70 -11.21 14.87
CA GLN A 103 -0.71 -10.80 14.73
C GLN A 103 -1.15 -9.91 15.91
N LEU A 104 -0.86 -10.32 17.16
CA LEU A 104 -1.21 -9.56 18.35
C LEU A 104 -0.51 -8.19 18.39
N ILE A 105 0.78 -8.16 18.05
CA ILE A 105 1.60 -6.95 17.92
C ILE A 105 1.08 -6.08 16.78
N ARG A 106 0.66 -6.63 15.63
CA ARG A 106 0.04 -5.85 14.54
C ARG A 106 -1.29 -5.23 14.97
N VAL A 107 -2.12 -5.95 15.71
CA VAL A 107 -3.40 -5.41 16.23
C VAL A 107 -3.14 -4.32 17.26
N ASN A 108 -2.19 -4.52 18.17
CA ASN A 108 -1.82 -3.54 19.18
C ASN A 108 -1.14 -2.31 18.57
N ILE A 109 -0.24 -2.49 17.59
CA ILE A 109 0.34 -1.38 16.83
C ILE A 109 -0.77 -0.66 16.06
N LYS A 110 -1.68 -1.36 15.36
CA LYS A 110 -2.81 -0.70 14.66
C LYS A 110 -3.70 0.09 15.63
N MET A 111 -3.91 -0.40 16.85
CA MET A 111 -4.69 0.30 17.88
C MET A 111 -3.93 1.51 18.46
N VAL A 112 -2.64 1.36 18.77
CA VAL A 112 -1.79 2.44 19.29
C VAL A 112 -1.53 3.49 18.22
N THR A 113 -1.24 3.10 16.98
CA THR A 113 -1.13 4.00 15.81
C THR A 113 -2.44 4.75 15.57
N LYS A 114 -3.62 4.11 15.67
CA LYS A 114 -4.90 4.82 15.61
C LYS A 114 -5.09 5.84 16.75
N LEU A 115 -4.60 5.51 17.95
CA LEU A 115 -4.61 6.41 19.11
C LEU A 115 -3.61 7.57 18.97
N VAL A 116 -2.43 7.29 18.42
CA VAL A 116 -1.30 8.21 18.29
C VAL A 116 -1.46 9.12 17.06
N ASP A 117 -1.92 8.61 15.93
CA ASP A 117 -2.25 9.41 14.73
C ASP A 117 -3.43 10.36 15.03
N GLY A 118 -4.41 9.91 15.83
CA GLY A 118 -5.45 10.77 16.36
C GLY A 118 -4.93 11.91 17.26
N MET A 119 -3.72 11.78 17.83
CA MET A 119 -3.08 12.79 18.68
C MET A 119 -2.01 13.64 17.95
N LEU A 120 -1.29 13.08 16.97
CA LEU A 120 -0.14 13.74 16.32
C LEU A 120 -0.53 14.67 15.15
N PHE A 121 -1.67 14.48 14.49
CA PHE A 121 -2.10 15.30 13.35
C PHE A 121 -2.74 16.66 13.71
N GLY A 122 -2.41 17.26 14.86
CA GLY A 122 -2.77 18.66 15.14
C GLY A 122 -4.27 18.96 15.25
N PHE A 123 -5.12 17.96 15.51
CA PHE A 123 -6.56 18.17 15.66
C PHE A 123 -6.91 18.70 17.05
N GLN A 124 -6.94 20.03 17.20
CA GLN A 124 -7.43 20.67 18.44
C GLN A 124 -8.95 20.50 18.67
N ASP A 125 -9.72 20.00 17.68
CA ASP A 125 -11.19 20.05 17.69
C ASP A 125 -11.93 18.69 17.84
N LEU A 126 -11.21 17.57 17.96
CA LEU A 126 -11.84 16.27 18.22
C LEU A 126 -12.14 16.10 19.72
N LYS A 127 -13.34 16.51 20.14
CA LYS A 127 -13.85 16.20 21.49
C LYS A 127 -14.37 14.77 21.55
N CYS A 128 -13.53 13.87 22.03
CA CYS A 128 -13.96 12.55 22.48
C CYS A 128 -14.79 12.70 23.76
N ARG A 129 -16.10 12.44 23.70
CA ARG A 129 -16.96 12.44 24.89
C ARG A 129 -17.30 11.01 25.26
N GLN A 130 -16.58 10.45 26.24
CA GLN A 130 -16.96 9.17 26.82
C GLN A 130 -18.15 9.41 27.76
N ILE A 131 -19.36 9.06 27.31
CA ILE A 131 -20.56 9.18 28.13
C ILE A 131 -20.66 7.93 28.99
N TYR A 132 -20.02 7.94 30.16
CA TYR A 132 -20.31 6.98 31.22
C TYR A 132 -21.64 7.36 31.87
N LYS A 133 -22.75 6.79 31.40
CA LYS A 133 -23.97 6.77 32.21
C LYS A 133 -23.84 5.63 33.23
N ASN A 134 -23.96 5.99 34.51
CA ASN A 134 -23.80 5.18 35.72
C ASN A 134 -23.76 3.64 35.54
N VAL A 135 -22.56 3.09 35.78
CA VAL A 135 -22.16 1.68 35.65
C VAL A 135 -22.97 0.70 36.52
N TYR A 136 -23.71 1.19 37.53
CA TYR A 136 -24.48 0.33 38.44
C TYR A 136 -25.87 -0.12 37.91
N SER A 137 -26.24 0.20 36.67
CA SER A 137 -27.60 -0.06 36.15
C SER A 137 -27.69 -1.02 34.97
N GLY A 138 -26.63 -1.74 34.60
CA GLY A 138 -26.64 -2.60 33.41
C GLY A 138 -26.81 -1.81 32.10
N GLN A 139 -26.34 -0.55 32.09
CA GLN A 139 -26.45 0.33 30.92
C GLN A 139 -25.35 0.04 29.89
N GLN A 140 -25.75 0.04 28.62
CA GLN A 140 -24.88 -0.20 27.47
C GLN A 140 -23.86 0.94 27.28
N CYS A 141 -22.58 0.59 27.11
CA CYS A 141 -21.51 1.55 26.85
C CYS A 141 -21.58 2.06 25.41
N CYS A 142 -21.79 3.37 25.22
CA CYS A 142 -21.77 3.99 23.90
C CYS A 142 -20.69 5.07 23.81
N TYR A 143 -20.06 5.13 22.64
CA TYR A 143 -19.01 6.06 22.29
C TYR A 143 -19.49 6.99 21.19
N ASP A 144 -19.25 8.29 21.33
CA ASP A 144 -19.58 9.29 20.31
C ASP A 144 -18.33 10.14 20.00
N GLY A 145 -17.90 10.12 18.75
CA GLY A 145 -16.90 11.03 18.19
C GLY A 145 -17.58 12.23 17.52
N TRP A 146 -17.20 13.44 17.91
CA TRP A 146 -17.75 14.68 17.39
C TRP A 146 -16.70 15.50 16.65
N TRP A 147 -17.08 16.07 15.52
CA TRP A 147 -16.29 17.01 14.72
C TRP A 147 -16.94 18.38 14.76
N ASN A 148 -16.18 19.41 15.07
CA ASN A 148 -16.68 20.78 15.08
C ASN A 148 -16.37 21.47 13.74
N THR A 149 -17.41 21.89 13.02
CA THR A 149 -17.26 22.64 11.76
C THR A 149 -17.14 24.15 11.98
N GLY A 150 -17.16 24.61 13.22
CA GLY A 150 -17.32 26.02 13.59
C GLY A 150 -18.77 26.51 13.52
N LYS A 151 -19.64 25.87 12.73
CA LYS A 151 -21.09 26.13 12.68
C LYS A 151 -21.87 25.19 13.59
N GLU A 152 -21.51 23.91 13.57
CA GLU A 152 -22.17 22.86 14.34
C GLU A 152 -21.23 21.70 14.67
N SER A 153 -21.53 21.00 15.78
CA SER A 153 -20.87 19.74 16.13
C SER A 153 -21.58 18.58 15.43
N ILE A 154 -20.87 17.86 14.57
CA ILE A 154 -21.39 16.71 13.83
C ILE A 154 -20.86 15.43 14.48
N LYS A 155 -21.74 14.45 14.72
CA LYS A 155 -21.30 13.11 15.13
C LYS A 155 -20.70 12.37 13.93
N ILE A 156 -19.39 12.18 13.94
CA ILE A 156 -18.62 11.57 12.84
C ILE A 156 -18.16 10.15 13.13
N GLY A 157 -18.29 9.69 14.38
CA GLY A 157 -17.87 8.35 14.76
C GLY A 157 -18.61 7.82 15.97
N GLY A 158 -18.57 6.51 16.14
CA GLY A 158 -19.01 5.84 17.35
C GLY A 158 -20.28 5.01 17.22
N GLY A 159 -20.68 4.39 18.33
CA GLY A 159 -21.74 3.38 18.43
C GLY A 159 -21.71 2.77 19.82
N CYS A 160 -22.30 1.59 19.98
CA CYS A 160 -22.37 0.94 21.29
C CYS A 160 -21.59 -0.38 21.30
N TYR A 161 -21.01 -0.69 22.45
CA TYR A 161 -20.34 -1.95 22.73
C TYR A 161 -21.26 -2.85 23.55
N ASP A 162 -20.94 -4.14 23.54
CA ASP A 162 -21.58 -5.11 24.40
C ASP A 162 -21.32 -4.84 25.89
N GLN A 163 -22.17 -5.40 26.74
CA GLN A 163 -22.09 -5.18 28.20
C GLN A 163 -21.01 -6.05 28.86
N GLN A 164 -20.49 -7.06 28.16
CA GLN A 164 -19.50 -8.00 28.69
C GLN A 164 -18.11 -7.37 28.84
N GLY A 165 -17.88 -6.19 28.24
CA GLY A 165 -16.63 -5.45 28.38
C GLY A 165 -15.53 -5.89 27.40
N ASP A 166 -15.83 -6.80 26.49
CA ASP A 166 -14.90 -7.31 25.47
C ASP A 166 -14.67 -6.32 24.32
N GLY A 167 -15.36 -5.18 24.34
CA GLY A 167 -15.26 -4.16 23.29
C GLY A 167 -15.89 -4.62 21.98
N ILE A 168 -16.87 -5.52 22.04
CA ILE A 168 -17.55 -6.03 20.84
C ILE A 168 -18.57 -5.00 20.38
N LYS A 169 -18.41 -4.50 19.14
CA LYS A 169 -19.33 -3.54 18.54
C LYS A 169 -20.71 -4.18 18.33
N ILE A 170 -21.77 -3.47 18.74
CA ILE A 170 -23.17 -3.87 18.54
C ILE A 170 -24.05 -2.67 18.16
N GLY A 171 -25.14 -2.94 17.44
CA GLY A 171 -26.13 -1.93 17.07
C GLY A 171 -25.63 -0.96 16.00
N LYS A 172 -26.15 0.28 16.01
CA LYS A 172 -25.80 1.28 15.00
C LYS A 172 -24.41 1.86 15.24
N TRP A 173 -23.64 2.01 14.16
CA TRP A 173 -22.28 2.53 14.19
C TRP A 173 -22.02 3.53 13.08
N ILE A 174 -21.11 4.46 13.39
CA ILE A 174 -20.46 5.36 12.44
C ILE A 174 -18.95 5.08 12.54
N GLU A 175 -18.33 4.69 11.43
CA GLU A 175 -16.90 4.44 11.33
C GLU A 175 -16.23 5.51 10.49
N LEU A 176 -15.02 5.90 10.88
CA LEU A 176 -14.13 6.71 10.05
C LEU A 176 -13.42 5.79 9.06
N ASP A 177 -13.16 6.28 7.85
CA ASP A 177 -12.28 5.60 6.90
C ASP A 177 -10.86 5.41 7.47
N ASP A 178 -10.17 4.34 7.08
CA ASP A 178 -8.80 4.06 7.58
C ASP A 178 -7.79 5.15 7.16
N GLY A 179 -8.12 5.98 6.15
CA GLY A 179 -7.36 7.16 5.75
C GLY A 179 -8.06 8.49 6.05
N PHE A 180 -8.79 8.61 7.15
CA PHE A 180 -9.54 9.84 7.46
C PHE A 180 -8.61 11.04 7.74
N TYR A 181 -8.69 12.10 6.92
CA TYR A 181 -8.00 13.39 7.15
C TYR A 181 -8.78 14.54 6.49
N GLU A 182 -8.26 15.78 6.55
CA GLU A 182 -8.95 16.99 6.08
C GLU A 182 -9.52 16.87 4.65
N LYS A 183 -8.83 16.16 3.73
CA LYS A 183 -9.25 16.01 2.32
C LYS A 183 -9.88 14.64 2.01
N LYS A 184 -10.01 13.77 3.01
CA LYS A 184 -10.67 12.45 2.92
C LYS A 184 -11.57 12.26 4.15
N GLN A 185 -12.71 12.94 4.14
CA GLN A 185 -13.65 12.98 5.26
C GLN A 185 -14.78 11.95 5.07
N VAL A 186 -14.42 10.67 4.86
CA VAL A 186 -15.40 9.60 4.60
C VAL A 186 -15.80 8.89 5.89
N THR A 187 -17.11 8.71 6.08
CA THR A 187 -17.66 7.90 7.16
C THR A 187 -18.56 6.79 6.66
N TYR A 188 -18.60 5.67 7.37
CA TYR A 188 -19.46 4.53 7.08
C TYR A 188 -20.49 4.35 8.17
N LYS A 189 -21.77 4.30 7.82
CA LYS A 189 -22.87 4.11 8.77
C LYS A 189 -23.58 2.80 8.50
N GLY A 190 -23.77 1.99 9.53
CA GLY A 190 -24.49 0.72 9.43
C GLY A 190 -24.70 0.06 10.77
N VAL A 191 -24.93 -1.25 10.76
CA VAL A 191 -25.21 -2.05 11.96
C VAL A 191 -24.14 -3.11 12.16
N TYR A 192 -23.75 -3.26 13.43
CA TYR A 192 -22.93 -4.35 13.92
C TYR A 192 -23.77 -5.35 14.71
N LYS A 193 -23.48 -6.64 14.54
CA LYS A 193 -23.98 -7.75 15.34
C LYS A 193 -22.78 -8.58 15.77
N ASN A 194 -22.51 -8.63 17.07
CA ASN A 194 -21.38 -9.36 17.66
C ASN A 194 -20.02 -9.01 17.00
N GLY A 195 -19.76 -7.73 16.77
CA GLY A 195 -18.51 -7.27 16.17
C GLY A 195 -18.42 -7.44 14.65
N ILE A 196 -19.48 -7.95 14.00
CA ILE A 196 -19.53 -8.18 12.56
C ILE A 196 -20.54 -7.23 11.89
N LYS A 197 -20.19 -6.69 10.72
CA LYS A 197 -21.05 -5.80 9.94
C LYS A 197 -22.20 -6.61 9.34
N VAL A 198 -23.43 -6.13 9.51
CA VAL A 198 -24.64 -6.77 8.95
C VAL A 198 -25.53 -5.73 8.27
N GLY A 199 -26.34 -6.19 7.32
CA GLY A 199 -27.35 -5.38 6.66
C GLY A 199 -26.79 -4.19 5.87
N ARG A 200 -27.57 -3.12 5.75
CA ARG A 200 -27.21 -1.95 4.93
C ARG A 200 -26.12 -1.10 5.58
N TRP A 201 -25.08 -0.82 4.80
CA TRP A 201 -24.01 0.12 5.13
C TRP A 201 -23.91 1.20 4.06
N ASN A 202 -23.84 2.46 4.47
CA ASN A 202 -23.75 3.62 3.58
C ASN A 202 -22.48 4.41 3.88
N ALA A 203 -21.78 4.83 2.83
CA ALA A 203 -20.64 5.72 2.92
C ALA A 203 -21.06 7.18 2.68
N PHE A 204 -20.56 8.11 3.49
CA PHE A 204 -20.89 9.54 3.44
C PHE A 204 -19.64 10.39 3.37
N TRP A 205 -19.68 11.44 2.56
CA TRP A 205 -18.74 12.55 2.62
C TRP A 205 -19.22 13.55 3.68
N ILE A 206 -18.45 13.81 4.74
CA ILE A 206 -18.93 14.64 5.87
C ILE A 206 -19.25 16.07 5.42
N SER A 207 -18.36 16.73 4.67
CA SER A 207 -18.50 18.17 4.40
C SER A 207 -19.77 18.54 3.63
N GLU A 208 -20.37 17.59 2.91
CA GLU A 208 -21.57 17.78 2.09
C GLU A 208 -22.76 16.92 2.56
N PHE A 209 -22.54 16.05 3.55
CA PHE A 209 -23.47 15.00 3.96
C PHE A 209 -24.01 14.15 2.80
N GLN A 210 -23.26 14.08 1.69
CA GLN A 210 -23.66 13.35 0.50
C GLN A 210 -23.38 11.86 0.69
N MET A 211 -24.38 11.02 0.40
CA MET A 211 -24.19 9.58 0.31
C MET A 211 -23.35 9.27 -0.94
N LEU A 212 -22.16 8.74 -0.73
CA LEU A 212 -21.21 8.40 -1.79
C LEU A 212 -21.43 6.99 -2.32
N GLY A 213 -21.75 6.05 -1.43
CA GLY A 213 -21.83 4.65 -1.78
C GLY A 213 -22.25 3.75 -0.63
N GLY A 214 -21.86 2.48 -0.71
CA GLY A 214 -22.24 1.41 0.21
C GLY A 214 -23.07 0.31 -0.43
N GLY A 215 -23.56 -0.61 0.41
CA GLY A 215 -24.30 -1.80 -0.01
C GLY A 215 -24.75 -2.61 1.19
N CYS A 216 -25.03 -3.90 1.01
CA CYS A 216 -25.50 -4.77 2.09
C CYS A 216 -24.47 -5.85 2.42
N TYR A 217 -24.29 -6.09 3.71
CA TYR A 217 -23.66 -7.30 4.22
C TYR A 217 -24.73 -8.37 4.50
N ASP A 218 -24.32 -9.63 4.55
CA ASP A 218 -25.17 -10.73 4.98
C ASP A 218 -25.76 -10.49 6.39
N GLU A 219 -26.92 -11.10 6.66
CA GLU A 219 -27.60 -11.00 7.97
C GLU A 219 -27.21 -12.16 8.90
N GLN A 220 -26.55 -13.18 8.35
CA GLN A 220 -26.02 -14.35 9.05
C GLN A 220 -24.90 -13.95 10.04
N GLY A 221 -24.28 -12.80 9.83
CA GLY A 221 -23.22 -12.28 10.66
C GLY A 221 -21.86 -12.84 10.27
N GLU A 222 -21.60 -13.06 8.98
CA GLU A 222 -20.27 -13.42 8.47
C GLU A 222 -19.51 -12.19 7.94
N GLY A 223 -20.20 -11.06 7.74
CA GLY A 223 -19.59 -9.81 7.27
C GLY A 223 -19.27 -9.85 5.77
N ILE A 224 -19.98 -10.69 5.03
CA ILE A 224 -19.83 -10.92 3.60
C ILE A 224 -20.68 -9.91 2.84
N LYS A 225 -20.07 -9.21 1.87
CA LYS A 225 -20.80 -8.30 0.97
C LYS A 225 -21.73 -9.09 0.04
N ILE A 226 -22.97 -8.61 -0.11
CA ILE A 226 -23.98 -9.19 -1.00
C ILE A 226 -24.76 -8.12 -1.76
N GLY A 227 -25.25 -8.48 -2.95
CA GLY A 227 -26.11 -7.65 -3.78
C GLY A 227 -25.40 -6.43 -4.36
N LYS A 228 -26.15 -5.36 -4.63
CA LYS A 228 -25.62 -4.16 -5.27
C LYS A 228 -24.77 -3.32 -4.32
N TRP A 229 -23.59 -2.92 -4.79
CA TRP A 229 -22.62 -2.11 -4.07
C TRP A 229 -22.11 -0.93 -4.88
N ILE A 230 -21.72 0.11 -4.16
CA ILE A 230 -20.90 1.22 -4.65
C ILE A 230 -19.70 1.32 -3.71
N ASP A 231 -18.53 0.88 -4.18
CA ASP A 231 -17.27 0.99 -3.46
C ASP A 231 -16.56 2.30 -3.82
N LEU A 232 -15.79 2.81 -2.87
CA LEU A 232 -14.90 3.95 -3.06
C LEU A 232 -13.51 3.44 -3.47
N ASP A 233 -12.81 4.20 -4.29
CA ASP A 233 -11.39 3.93 -4.58
C ASP A 233 -10.52 4.09 -3.31
N ASP A 234 -9.47 3.29 -3.18
CA ASP A 234 -8.57 3.38 -2.01
C ASP A 234 -7.93 4.77 -1.88
N GLY A 235 -7.64 5.41 -3.02
CA GLY A 235 -7.11 6.77 -3.12
C GLY A 235 -8.18 7.86 -3.07
N PHE A 236 -9.44 7.52 -2.77
CA PHE A 236 -10.55 8.46 -2.81
C PHE A 236 -10.31 9.68 -1.91
N ASN A 237 -10.42 10.88 -2.48
CA ASN A 237 -10.25 12.16 -1.78
C ASN A 237 -10.91 13.29 -2.58
N GLU A 238 -10.75 14.54 -2.13
CA GLU A 238 -11.41 15.71 -2.74
C GLU A 238 -11.12 15.85 -4.24
N LYS A 239 -9.92 15.42 -4.67
CA LYS A 239 -9.40 15.48 -6.05
C LYS A 239 -9.56 14.17 -6.83
N LYS A 240 -9.80 13.05 -6.14
CA LYS A 240 -9.95 11.71 -6.75
C LYS A 240 -11.27 11.11 -6.32
N GLN A 241 -12.36 11.48 -6.99
CA GLN A 241 -13.70 11.00 -6.68
C GLN A 241 -14.11 9.82 -7.58
N VAL A 242 -13.39 8.71 -7.46
CA VAL A 242 -13.63 7.47 -8.22
C VAL A 242 -14.45 6.48 -7.40
N PHE A 243 -15.48 5.91 -8.00
CA PHE A 243 -16.36 4.89 -7.40
C PHE A 243 -16.46 3.65 -8.31
N TYR A 244 -16.70 2.49 -7.71
CA TYR A 244 -16.96 1.24 -8.42
C TYR A 244 -18.36 0.74 -8.08
N LYS A 245 -19.21 0.59 -9.09
CA LYS A 245 -20.60 0.13 -8.91
C LYS A 245 -20.81 -1.22 -9.59
N GLY A 246 -21.31 -2.19 -8.84
CA GLY A 246 -21.65 -3.51 -9.38
C GLY A 246 -22.37 -4.37 -8.34
N GLU A 247 -22.20 -5.68 -8.47
CA GLU A 247 -22.85 -6.67 -7.62
C GLU A 247 -21.82 -7.61 -6.96
N TYR A 248 -22.06 -7.91 -5.69
CA TYR A 248 -21.36 -8.90 -4.92
C TYR A 248 -22.22 -10.15 -4.72
N GLN A 249 -21.60 -11.32 -4.84
CA GLN A 249 -22.17 -12.60 -4.46
C GLN A 249 -21.18 -13.33 -3.57
N ASN A 250 -21.60 -13.65 -2.34
CA ASN A 250 -20.76 -14.30 -1.33
C ASN A 250 -19.40 -13.62 -1.12
N GLY A 251 -19.39 -12.28 -1.12
CA GLY A 251 -18.19 -11.49 -0.86
C GLY A 251 -17.32 -11.23 -2.07
N SER A 252 -17.67 -11.80 -3.22
CA SER A 252 -16.92 -11.63 -4.47
C SER A 252 -17.69 -10.82 -5.51
N LYS A 253 -16.99 -9.96 -6.25
CA LYS A 253 -17.53 -9.23 -7.40
C LYS A 253 -17.98 -10.19 -8.51
N VAL A 254 -19.21 -10.01 -8.99
CA VAL A 254 -19.80 -10.77 -10.10
C VAL A 254 -20.46 -9.83 -11.12
N GLY A 255 -20.61 -10.31 -12.35
CA GLY A 255 -21.35 -9.59 -13.39
C GLY A 255 -20.72 -8.24 -13.78
N ARG A 256 -21.57 -7.30 -14.23
CA ARG A 256 -21.11 -5.99 -14.73
C ARG A 256 -20.70 -5.07 -13.58
N TRP A 257 -19.50 -4.52 -13.69
CA TRP A 257 -18.97 -3.47 -12.82
C TRP A 257 -18.61 -2.23 -13.64
N ASN A 258 -19.00 -1.06 -13.15
CA ASN A 258 -18.75 0.23 -13.76
C ASN A 258 -17.87 1.07 -12.83
N THR A 259 -16.85 1.71 -13.38
CA THR A 259 -16.08 2.76 -12.72
C THR A 259 -16.72 4.11 -13.05
N ILE A 260 -17.05 4.87 -12.01
CA ILE A 260 -17.80 6.12 -12.10
C ILE A 260 -16.93 7.24 -11.57
N LEU A 261 -16.84 8.33 -12.34
CA LEU A 261 -16.41 9.65 -11.87
C LEU A 261 -17.63 10.53 -11.65
N ILE A 262 -17.45 11.71 -11.06
CA ILE A 262 -18.49 12.75 -10.93
C ILE A 262 -19.22 12.99 -12.27
N SER A 263 -18.50 12.91 -13.39
CA SER A 263 -19.01 13.13 -14.74
C SER A 263 -19.79 11.95 -15.34
N GLY A 264 -19.75 10.75 -14.74
CA GLY A 264 -20.44 9.56 -15.24
C GLY A 264 -19.56 8.31 -15.27
N ILE A 265 -20.06 7.28 -15.97
CA ILE A 265 -19.34 6.01 -16.13
C ILE A 265 -18.19 6.24 -17.11
N ILE A 266 -16.96 5.93 -16.69
CA ILE A 266 -15.75 6.08 -17.50
C ILE A 266 -15.11 4.76 -17.90
N CYS A 267 -15.23 3.73 -17.06
CA CYS A 267 -14.60 2.45 -17.26
C CYS A 267 -15.52 1.31 -16.78
N GLY A 268 -15.11 0.06 -16.97
CA GLY A 268 -15.83 -1.09 -16.45
C GLY A 268 -15.77 -2.32 -17.36
N GLY A 269 -16.33 -3.41 -16.87
CA GLY A 269 -16.34 -4.70 -17.55
C GLY A 269 -17.13 -5.73 -16.75
N CYS A 270 -17.00 -7.00 -17.12
CA CYS A 270 -17.69 -8.09 -16.43
C CYS A 270 -16.72 -8.98 -15.66
N TYR A 271 -17.11 -9.37 -14.46
CA TYR A 271 -16.52 -10.47 -13.72
C TYR A 271 -17.30 -11.77 -13.99
N ASP A 272 -16.65 -12.91 -13.80
CA ASP A 272 -17.32 -14.20 -13.85
C ASP A 272 -18.34 -14.36 -12.71
N ASN A 273 -19.33 -15.23 -12.94
CA ASN A 273 -20.38 -15.49 -11.95
C ASN A 273 -19.99 -16.62 -10.98
N LYS A 274 -18.73 -17.07 -10.99
CA LYS A 274 -18.25 -18.16 -10.11
C LYS A 274 -17.80 -17.65 -8.74
N GLY A 275 -17.73 -16.33 -8.56
CA GLY A 275 -17.33 -15.72 -7.30
C GLY A 275 -15.81 -15.71 -7.07
N ASN A 276 -15.00 -15.78 -8.13
CA ASN A 276 -13.55 -15.70 -8.03
C ASN A 276 -12.99 -14.33 -8.44
N GLU A 277 -13.87 -13.36 -8.71
CA GLU A 277 -13.51 -12.02 -9.21
C GLU A 277 -12.65 -12.06 -10.48
N ILE A 278 -12.90 -13.06 -11.34
CA ILE A 278 -12.15 -13.23 -12.59
C ILE A 278 -12.75 -12.30 -13.65
N LYS A 279 -11.97 -11.32 -14.12
CA LYS A 279 -12.37 -10.46 -15.25
C LYS A 279 -12.52 -11.28 -16.53
N ILE A 280 -13.60 -11.03 -17.28
CA ILE A 280 -13.92 -11.69 -18.54
C ILE A 280 -14.48 -10.71 -19.58
N GLY A 281 -14.23 -10.99 -20.85
CA GLY A 281 -14.76 -10.25 -22.00
C GLY A 281 -14.21 -8.83 -22.08
N LYS A 282 -14.99 -7.93 -22.71
CA LYS A 282 -14.58 -6.54 -22.93
C LYS A 282 -14.48 -5.74 -21.63
N TRP A 283 -13.40 -5.00 -21.50
CA TRP A 283 -13.09 -4.17 -20.34
C TRP A 283 -12.47 -2.85 -20.76
N ILE A 284 -12.84 -1.82 -20.03
CA ILE A 284 -12.09 -0.58 -19.95
C ILE A 284 -11.50 -0.54 -18.54
N ASP A 285 -10.18 -0.52 -18.42
CA ASP A 285 -9.44 -0.37 -17.17
C ASP A 285 -9.06 1.10 -16.93
N LEU A 286 -9.03 1.46 -15.66
CA LEU A 286 -8.47 2.72 -15.18
C LEU A 286 -6.98 2.51 -14.86
N ASP A 287 -6.12 3.47 -15.21
CA ASP A 287 -4.72 3.43 -14.78
C ASP A 287 -4.60 3.51 -13.24
N GLU A 288 -3.65 2.79 -12.65
CA GLU A 288 -3.49 2.77 -11.19
C GLU A 288 -3.12 4.13 -10.62
N ALA A 289 -2.33 4.91 -11.37
CA ALA A 289 -1.95 6.27 -11.01
C ALA A 289 -2.98 7.31 -11.50
N PHE A 290 -4.20 6.89 -11.82
CA PHE A 290 -5.25 7.80 -12.29
C PHE A 290 -5.53 8.93 -11.29
N ASN A 291 -5.40 10.16 -11.77
CA ASN A 291 -5.68 11.39 -11.02
C ASN A 291 -5.97 12.55 -11.99
N GLU A 292 -6.16 13.77 -11.48
CA GLU A 292 -6.44 14.96 -12.29
C GLU A 292 -5.36 15.27 -13.36
N GLN A 293 -4.12 14.85 -13.13
CA GLN A 293 -2.97 15.02 -14.03
C GLN A 293 -2.71 13.80 -14.93
N LYS A 294 -3.16 12.60 -14.54
CA LYS A 294 -2.99 11.37 -15.31
C LYS A 294 -4.34 10.71 -15.53
N GLN A 295 -4.97 11.01 -16.65
CA GLN A 295 -6.31 10.47 -16.98
C GLN A 295 -6.23 9.41 -18.09
N VAL A 296 -5.57 8.30 -17.79
CA VAL A 296 -5.33 7.20 -18.75
C VAL A 296 -6.32 6.07 -18.52
N ILE A 297 -6.87 5.53 -19.61
CA ILE A 297 -7.68 4.30 -19.61
C ILE A 297 -7.19 3.32 -20.67
N TYR A 298 -7.47 2.04 -20.46
CA TYR A 298 -7.09 0.96 -21.36
C TYR A 298 -8.31 0.15 -21.76
N ASP A 299 -8.55 -0.03 -23.05
CA ASP A 299 -9.70 -0.77 -23.60
C ASP A 299 -9.22 -2.05 -24.29
N GLY A 300 -9.79 -3.18 -23.92
CA GLY A 300 -9.47 -4.46 -24.53
C GLY A 300 -10.30 -5.59 -23.97
N GLU A 301 -9.76 -6.81 -24.02
CA GLU A 301 -10.46 -8.01 -23.61
C GLU A 301 -9.67 -8.78 -22.55
N TYR A 302 -10.41 -9.34 -21.59
CA TYR A 302 -9.91 -10.30 -20.62
C TYR A 302 -10.40 -11.71 -20.93
N MET A 303 -9.52 -12.70 -20.76
CA MET A 303 -9.86 -14.11 -20.74
C MET A 303 -9.25 -14.74 -19.48
N ASN A 304 -10.10 -15.29 -18.61
CA ASN A 304 -9.69 -15.89 -17.34
C ASN A 304 -8.80 -14.96 -16.48
N GLY A 305 -9.15 -13.67 -16.41
CA GLY A 305 -8.41 -12.68 -15.61
C GLY A 305 -7.13 -12.18 -16.25
N LYS A 306 -6.79 -12.62 -17.47
CA LYS A 306 -5.61 -12.18 -18.23
C LYS A 306 -6.01 -11.30 -19.42
N LYS A 307 -5.23 -10.26 -19.70
CA LYS A 307 -5.42 -9.42 -20.88
C LYS A 307 -5.09 -10.22 -22.13
N VAL A 308 -5.94 -10.18 -23.15
CA VAL A 308 -5.74 -10.90 -24.41
C VAL A 308 -6.09 -10.01 -25.60
N GLY A 309 -5.51 -10.32 -26.76
CA GLY A 309 -5.83 -9.63 -28.01
C GLY A 309 -5.38 -8.16 -28.03
N ARG A 310 -6.02 -7.34 -28.86
CA ARG A 310 -5.68 -5.92 -29.03
C ARG A 310 -6.17 -5.12 -27.83
N TRP A 311 -5.27 -4.35 -27.25
CA TRP A 311 -5.54 -3.35 -26.23
C TRP A 311 -5.18 -1.96 -26.74
N LYS A 312 -6.02 -0.99 -26.42
CA LYS A 312 -5.89 0.40 -26.83
C LYS A 312 -5.72 1.27 -25.60
N THR A 313 -4.83 2.24 -25.68
CA THR A 313 -4.61 3.22 -24.62
C THR A 313 -5.25 4.54 -25.04
N TYR A 314 -6.07 5.10 -24.16
CA TYR A 314 -6.73 6.38 -24.40
C TYR A 314 -6.39 7.39 -23.30
N LEU A 315 -6.38 8.66 -23.70
CA LEU A 315 -6.34 9.79 -22.79
C LEU A 315 -7.72 10.40 -22.66
N ILE A 316 -8.22 10.49 -21.43
CA ILE A 316 -9.42 11.28 -21.17
C ILE A 316 -8.98 12.75 -21.15
N SER A 317 -9.45 13.53 -22.11
CA SER A 317 -9.26 14.98 -22.05
C SER A 317 -10.25 15.59 -21.08
N ALA A 318 -9.77 16.42 -20.14
CA ALA A 318 -10.59 17.07 -19.12
C ALA A 318 -11.75 17.94 -19.67
N ARG A 319 -11.77 18.23 -20.98
CA ARG A 319 -12.81 19.02 -21.64
C ARG A 319 -14.05 18.19 -22.03
N GLN A 320 -14.04 16.87 -21.87
CA GLN A 320 -15.10 16.00 -22.39
C GLN A 320 -15.79 15.17 -21.30
N THR A 321 -16.38 15.83 -20.32
CA THR A 321 -17.18 15.18 -19.26
C THR A 321 -18.64 14.89 -19.69
N GLY A 322 -18.88 14.58 -20.96
CA GLY A 322 -20.26 14.44 -21.47
C GLY A 322 -20.50 13.68 -22.78
N GLY A 323 -19.55 12.90 -23.31
CA GLY A 323 -19.85 12.13 -24.54
C GLY A 323 -18.72 11.78 -25.51
N GLY A 324 -17.49 11.53 -25.03
CA GLY A 324 -16.63 10.49 -25.59
C GLY A 324 -16.05 10.68 -27.01
N CYS A 325 -15.07 11.57 -27.16
CA CYS A 325 -14.00 11.37 -28.14
C CYS A 325 -12.70 11.06 -27.38
N TYR A 326 -12.31 9.80 -27.39
CA TYR A 326 -11.04 9.34 -26.85
C TYR A 326 -10.02 9.27 -27.98
N ASP A 327 -8.89 9.94 -27.83
CA ASP A 327 -7.79 9.79 -28.78
C ASP A 327 -7.03 8.49 -28.43
N GLU A 328 -6.98 7.54 -29.36
CA GLU A 328 -6.13 6.34 -29.23
C GLU A 328 -4.68 6.79 -29.35
N GLN A 329 -3.95 6.68 -28.24
CA GLN A 329 -2.59 7.20 -28.10
C GLN A 329 -1.56 6.08 -27.97
N GLY A 330 -2.01 4.84 -27.81
CA GLY A 330 -1.12 3.70 -27.81
C GLY A 330 -1.81 2.37 -27.64
N GLY A 331 -1.06 1.40 -27.10
CA GLY A 331 -1.50 0.02 -26.92
C GLY A 331 -0.80 -0.96 -27.87
N GLY A 332 -1.27 -2.20 -27.88
CA GLY A 332 -0.62 -3.33 -28.55
C GLY A 332 -1.42 -4.61 -28.39
N CYS A 333 -0.80 -5.76 -28.62
CA CYS A 333 -1.49 -7.05 -28.49
C CYS A 333 -0.92 -7.87 -27.34
N TYR A 334 -1.81 -8.60 -26.65
CA TYR A 334 -1.46 -9.65 -25.71
C TYR A 334 -1.75 -11.03 -26.31
N ASP A 335 -0.92 -12.01 -25.97
CA ASP A 335 -1.18 -13.44 -26.22
C ASP A 335 -2.23 -14.01 -25.26
N GLU A 336 -2.53 -15.30 -25.40
CA GLU A 336 -3.52 -16.00 -24.55
C GLU A 336 -3.05 -16.20 -23.10
N GLN A 337 -1.75 -16.11 -22.85
CA GLN A 337 -1.15 -16.23 -21.52
C GLN A 337 -1.07 -14.90 -20.78
N GLY A 338 -1.41 -13.79 -21.45
CA GLY A 338 -1.37 -12.44 -20.91
C GLY A 338 -0.08 -11.68 -21.21
N GLY A 339 0.77 -12.21 -22.07
CA GLY A 339 2.05 -11.61 -22.43
C GLY A 339 1.96 -10.68 -23.63
N LYS A 340 2.64 -9.53 -23.57
CA LYS A 340 2.75 -8.57 -24.67
C LYS A 340 3.47 -9.20 -25.86
N ILE A 341 2.90 -9.00 -27.04
CA ILE A 341 3.43 -9.46 -28.33
C ILE A 341 3.24 -8.40 -29.43
N GLY A 342 4.10 -8.45 -30.44
CA GLY A 342 4.03 -7.62 -31.65
C GLY A 342 4.29 -6.14 -31.37
N LYS A 343 3.73 -5.26 -32.21
CA LYS A 343 3.95 -3.82 -32.10
C LYS A 343 3.19 -3.20 -30.93
N TRP A 344 3.86 -2.33 -30.20
CA TRP A 344 3.36 -1.64 -29.02
C TRP A 344 3.72 -0.16 -29.02
N ILE A 345 2.86 0.62 -28.40
CA ILE A 345 3.12 1.99 -27.98
C ILE A 345 2.82 2.06 -26.47
N ASP A 346 3.86 2.14 -25.64
CA ASP A 346 3.76 2.32 -24.19
C ASP A 346 3.78 3.80 -23.82
N LEU A 347 3.06 4.16 -22.75
CA LEU A 347 3.23 5.45 -22.09
C LEU A 347 4.46 5.40 -21.17
N CYS A 348 5.13 6.52 -20.97
CA CYS A 348 6.17 6.66 -19.96
C CYS A 348 5.63 6.46 -18.53
N ASP A 349 6.44 5.96 -17.60
CA ASP A 349 6.00 5.75 -16.21
C ASP A 349 5.62 7.07 -15.51
N VAL A 350 6.32 8.15 -15.86
CA VAL A 350 6.03 9.52 -15.39
C VAL A 350 4.98 10.23 -16.26
N TYR A 351 4.19 9.49 -17.04
CA TYR A 351 3.18 10.08 -17.91
C TYR A 351 2.20 10.96 -17.12
N GLN A 352 2.20 12.23 -17.46
CA GLN A 352 1.34 13.26 -16.89
C GLN A 352 0.85 14.18 -18.02
N ARG A 353 -0.15 15.00 -17.75
CA ARG A 353 -0.75 15.91 -18.73
C ARG A 353 0.27 16.77 -19.50
N LYS A 354 1.36 17.19 -18.84
CA LYS A 354 2.46 17.97 -19.46
C LYS A 354 3.60 17.10 -20.03
N GLN A 355 3.63 15.82 -19.69
CA GLN A 355 4.72 14.90 -20.02
C GLN A 355 4.16 13.71 -20.78
N GLN A 356 3.88 13.93 -22.06
CA GLN A 356 3.25 12.94 -22.93
C GLN A 356 4.31 12.19 -23.74
N VAL A 357 5.12 11.39 -23.06
CA VAL A 357 6.19 10.60 -23.69
C VAL A 357 5.72 9.18 -23.96
N PHE A 358 6.06 8.69 -25.15
CA PHE A 358 5.68 7.40 -25.69
C PHE A 358 6.91 6.58 -26.09
N TYR A 359 6.84 5.28 -25.88
CA TYR A 359 7.83 4.32 -26.36
C TYR A 359 7.17 3.39 -27.36
N ALA A 360 7.63 3.39 -28.61
CA ALA A 360 7.09 2.56 -29.67
C ALA A 360 8.11 1.50 -30.11
N GLY A 361 7.68 0.25 -30.23
CA GLY A 361 8.57 -0.83 -30.66
C GLY A 361 7.86 -2.18 -30.69
N GLU A 362 8.62 -3.27 -30.63
CA GLU A 362 8.09 -4.63 -30.67
C GLU A 362 8.33 -5.37 -29.35
N TYR A 363 7.33 -6.16 -28.95
CA TYR A 363 7.41 -7.13 -27.87
C TYR A 363 7.42 -8.56 -28.41
N LYS A 364 8.19 -9.43 -27.76
CA LYS A 364 8.19 -10.87 -27.97
C LYS A 364 8.27 -11.57 -26.62
N ASN A 365 7.23 -12.31 -26.26
CA ASN A 365 7.11 -12.99 -24.96
C ASN A 365 7.38 -12.03 -23.78
N ASP A 366 6.64 -10.91 -23.72
CA ASP A 366 6.79 -9.85 -22.71
C ASP A 366 8.13 -9.08 -22.71
N LYS A 367 9.03 -9.35 -23.65
CA LYS A 367 10.32 -8.65 -23.75
C LYS A 367 10.31 -7.66 -24.90
N LYS A 368 10.81 -6.45 -24.64
CA LYS A 368 11.11 -5.46 -25.68
C LYS A 368 12.20 -6.01 -26.59
N VAL A 369 12.00 -6.02 -27.89
CA VAL A 369 12.98 -6.49 -28.88
C VAL A 369 13.07 -5.50 -30.03
N GLY A 370 14.17 -5.54 -30.75
CA GLY A 370 14.36 -4.74 -31.96
C GLY A 370 14.52 -3.25 -31.66
N ILE A 371 14.15 -2.42 -32.62
CA ILE A 371 14.24 -0.96 -32.53
C ILE A 371 13.08 -0.44 -31.68
N TRP A 372 13.41 0.45 -30.76
CA TRP A 372 12.46 1.17 -29.92
C TRP A 372 12.68 2.67 -30.07
N GLU A 373 11.61 3.38 -30.36
CA GLU A 373 11.58 4.83 -30.55
C GLU A 373 10.94 5.51 -29.35
N ILE A 374 11.49 6.64 -28.94
CA ILE A 374 10.97 7.52 -27.90
C ILE A 374 10.43 8.75 -28.61
N SER A 375 9.17 9.09 -28.36
CA SER A 375 8.57 10.30 -28.90
C SER A 375 7.78 11.06 -27.85
N TYR A 376 7.55 12.34 -28.09
CA TYR A 376 6.69 13.19 -27.28
C TYR A 376 5.54 13.73 -28.12
N TRP A 377 4.34 13.78 -27.53
CA TRP A 377 3.19 14.41 -28.19
C TRP A 377 3.23 15.93 -28.05
N ASN A 378 3.47 16.60 -29.18
CA ASN A 378 3.42 18.05 -29.26
C ASN A 378 1.96 18.50 -29.47
N ASP A 379 1.35 19.06 -28.42
CA ASP A 379 -0.07 19.44 -28.46
C ASP A 379 -0.36 20.61 -29.41
N GLN A 380 0.64 21.47 -29.69
CA GLN A 380 0.51 22.58 -30.64
C GLN A 380 0.49 22.08 -32.09
N MET A 381 1.36 21.13 -32.41
CA MET A 381 1.49 20.56 -33.75
C MET A 381 0.58 19.35 -34.01
N LYS A 382 -0.04 18.80 -32.95
CA LYS A 382 -0.88 17.59 -32.99
C LYS A 382 -0.15 16.41 -33.63
N ASN A 383 1.13 16.24 -33.31
CA ASN A 383 1.96 15.16 -33.82
C ASN A 383 2.96 14.64 -32.77
N HIS A 384 3.56 13.48 -33.07
CA HIS A 384 4.67 12.93 -32.30
C HIS A 384 6.00 13.52 -32.79
N GLN A 385 6.75 14.14 -31.89
CA GLN A 385 8.13 14.54 -32.11
C GLN A 385 9.07 13.44 -31.63
N TYR A 386 9.97 12.99 -32.50
CA TYR A 386 10.99 12.01 -32.15
C TYR A 386 11.98 12.62 -31.15
N LEU A 387 12.23 11.92 -30.03
CA LEU A 387 13.17 12.31 -28.99
C LEU A 387 14.41 11.42 -28.96
N GLY A 388 14.28 10.15 -29.35
CA GLY A 388 15.38 9.20 -29.21
C GLY A 388 14.95 7.75 -29.38
N GLY A 389 15.74 6.83 -28.83
CA GLY A 389 15.52 5.40 -29.01
C GLY A 389 16.81 4.60 -29.13
N GLY A 390 16.67 3.31 -29.40
CA GLY A 390 17.78 2.40 -29.62
C GLY A 390 17.32 0.97 -29.86
N PHE A 391 18.19 0.00 -29.62
CA PHE A 391 17.94 -1.41 -29.93
C PHE A 391 17.97 -2.31 -28.69
N TYR A 392 16.96 -3.17 -28.57
CA TYR A 392 16.92 -4.28 -27.62
C TYR A 392 17.23 -5.60 -28.34
N ASN A 393 18.06 -6.44 -27.75
CA ASN A 393 18.27 -7.81 -28.26
C ASN A 393 17.08 -8.74 -27.91
N GLU A 394 17.13 -9.98 -28.41
CA GLU A 394 16.08 -11.01 -28.16
C GLU A 394 15.84 -11.34 -26.68
N SER A 395 16.81 -11.02 -25.81
CA SER A 395 16.69 -11.23 -24.37
C SER A 395 16.03 -10.05 -23.63
N GLY A 396 15.70 -8.96 -24.32
CA GLY A 396 15.14 -7.75 -23.72
C GLY A 396 16.20 -6.79 -23.17
N ILE A 397 17.46 -6.93 -23.60
CA ILE A 397 18.59 -6.17 -23.09
C ILE A 397 18.96 -5.08 -24.10
N LYS A 398 19.08 -3.82 -23.62
CA LYS A 398 19.56 -2.70 -24.45
C LYS A 398 20.99 -2.96 -24.93
N ILE A 399 21.25 -2.74 -26.21
CA ILE A 399 22.58 -2.85 -26.82
C ILE A 399 22.80 -1.75 -27.87
N GLY A 400 24.07 -1.44 -28.14
CA GLY A 400 24.46 -0.52 -29.20
C GLY A 400 24.16 0.94 -28.86
N LYS A 401 23.99 1.78 -29.89
CA LYS A 401 23.74 3.22 -29.71
C LYS A 401 22.33 3.48 -29.19
N TRP A 402 22.22 4.42 -28.26
CA TRP A 402 20.97 4.85 -27.65
C TRP A 402 20.94 6.36 -27.47
N ILE A 403 19.73 6.90 -27.64
CA ILE A 403 19.33 8.23 -27.17
C ILE A 403 18.28 8.00 -26.09
N ASP A 404 18.68 8.14 -24.83
CA ASP A 404 17.84 7.93 -23.66
C ASP A 404 17.27 9.25 -23.13
N LEU A 405 16.05 9.21 -22.61
CA LEU A 405 15.43 10.33 -21.91
C LEU A 405 15.83 10.30 -20.43
N TYR A 406 16.34 11.42 -19.90
CA TYR A 406 16.67 11.55 -18.47
C TYR A 406 15.46 12.00 -17.65
N GLU A 407 15.00 13.21 -17.97
CA GLU A 407 14.02 13.96 -17.22
C GLU A 407 13.29 14.87 -18.20
N VAL A 408 12.01 15.04 -17.94
CA VAL A 408 11.18 16.00 -18.64
C VAL A 408 11.04 17.21 -17.72
N GLU A 409 11.59 18.35 -18.13
CA GLU A 409 11.48 19.58 -17.37
C GLU A 409 10.13 20.29 -17.63
N GLN A 410 9.84 21.37 -16.91
CA GLN A 410 8.52 22.02 -16.92
C GLN A 410 8.14 22.69 -18.25
N ASP A 411 9.13 22.98 -19.11
CA ASP A 411 8.99 23.84 -20.30
C ASP A 411 9.03 23.05 -21.63
N ASP A 412 8.59 21.79 -21.62
CA ASP A 412 8.62 20.90 -22.80
C ASP A 412 10.04 20.70 -23.38
N THR A 413 11.07 21.05 -22.62
CA THR A 413 12.47 20.76 -22.91
C THR A 413 12.86 19.43 -22.30
N PHE A 414 13.59 18.63 -23.07
CA PHE A 414 14.01 17.29 -22.68
C PHE A 414 15.53 17.24 -22.54
N THR A 415 15.98 16.63 -21.45
CA THR A 415 17.38 16.25 -21.32
C THR A 415 17.55 14.83 -21.86
N THR A 416 18.39 14.68 -22.90
CA THR A 416 18.68 13.38 -23.52
C THR A 416 20.13 12.98 -23.36
N TYR A 417 20.37 11.68 -23.23
CA TYR A 417 21.70 11.07 -23.14
C TYR A 417 21.99 10.26 -24.38
N HIS A 418 23.13 10.53 -25.03
CA HIS A 418 23.52 9.87 -26.26
C HIS A 418 24.78 9.06 -26.01
N GLY A 419 24.72 7.75 -26.19
CA GLY A 419 25.87 6.88 -25.93
C GLY A 419 25.63 5.43 -26.33
N ASN A 420 26.40 4.51 -25.74
CA ASN A 420 26.31 3.10 -26.07
C ASN A 420 25.94 2.25 -24.85
N TYR A 421 25.13 1.24 -25.10
CA TYR A 421 24.83 0.15 -24.19
C TYR A 421 25.60 -1.11 -24.57
N GLN A 422 26.14 -1.80 -23.56
CA GLN A 422 26.68 -3.15 -23.68
C GLN A 422 26.10 -4.00 -22.56
N ASN A 423 25.44 -5.10 -22.93
CA ASN A 423 24.77 -6.01 -21.99
C ASN A 423 23.80 -5.32 -21.02
N GLY A 424 23.13 -4.25 -21.47
CA GLY A 424 22.16 -3.51 -20.65
C GLY A 424 22.79 -2.44 -19.75
N GLU A 425 24.11 -2.29 -19.76
CA GLU A 425 24.84 -1.27 -19.02
C GLU A 425 25.32 -0.15 -19.95
N LYS A 426 25.30 1.09 -19.45
CA LYS A 426 25.88 2.24 -20.14
C LYS A 426 27.39 2.12 -20.13
N VAL A 427 28.04 2.18 -21.30
CA VAL A 427 29.50 2.11 -21.44
C VAL A 427 30.05 3.31 -22.21
N GLY A 428 31.33 3.62 -22.00
CA GLY A 428 32.03 4.69 -22.69
C GLY A 428 31.54 6.11 -22.33
N VAL A 429 31.70 7.05 -23.26
CA VAL A 429 31.27 8.44 -23.10
C VAL A 429 29.80 8.58 -23.49
N TRP A 430 29.03 9.24 -22.62
CA TRP A 430 27.65 9.64 -22.86
C TRP A 430 27.54 11.16 -22.89
N ASN A 431 27.16 11.71 -24.04
CA ASN A 431 26.94 13.14 -24.20
C ASN A 431 25.54 13.50 -23.69
N VAL A 432 25.44 14.59 -22.94
CA VAL A 432 24.18 15.08 -22.36
C VAL A 432 23.72 16.29 -23.17
N PHE A 433 22.48 16.24 -23.65
CA PHE A 433 21.88 17.32 -24.44
C PHE A 433 20.68 17.90 -23.72
N TYR A 434 20.58 19.22 -23.71
CA TYR A 434 19.39 19.97 -23.34
C TYR A 434 18.81 20.62 -24.61
N GLY A 435 17.69 20.08 -25.09
CA GLY A 435 17.26 20.35 -26.47
C GLY A 435 18.33 19.90 -27.47
N ASP A 436 18.81 20.82 -28.30
CA ASP A 436 19.86 20.57 -29.30
C ASP A 436 21.28 20.91 -28.81
N GLN A 437 21.43 21.44 -27.59
CA GLN A 437 22.72 21.87 -27.06
C GLN A 437 23.36 20.79 -26.20
N GLU A 438 24.58 20.37 -26.54
CA GLU A 438 25.40 19.53 -25.67
C GLU A 438 25.83 20.36 -24.44
N ILE A 439 25.48 19.88 -23.25
CA ILE A 439 25.73 20.58 -21.97
C ILE A 439 26.77 19.88 -21.09
N ASP A 440 26.97 18.57 -21.26
CA ASP A 440 27.87 17.79 -20.41
C ASP A 440 28.31 16.46 -21.08
N LYS A 441 29.30 15.79 -20.48
CA LYS A 441 29.75 14.43 -20.84
C LYS A 441 29.98 13.58 -19.59
N ILE A 442 29.39 12.40 -19.57
CA ILE A 442 29.54 11.43 -18.50
C ILE A 442 30.36 10.24 -19.01
N GLN A 443 31.45 9.90 -18.30
CA GLN A 443 32.26 8.72 -18.58
C GLN A 443 31.79 7.54 -17.72
N TYR A 444 31.37 6.45 -18.35
CA TYR A 444 31.10 5.17 -17.71
C TYR A 444 32.29 4.23 -17.87
N GLN A 445 32.43 3.28 -16.95
CA GLN A 445 33.44 2.22 -17.04
C GLN A 445 33.04 1.24 -18.16
N ASN A 446 34.05 0.62 -18.77
CA ASN A 446 33.88 -0.39 -19.82
C ASN A 446 33.81 -1.79 -19.24
#